data_AF-A0AAD2TP20-F1
#
_entry.id   AF-A0AAD2TP20-F1
#
_cell.length_a   1.000
_cell.length_b   1.000
_cell.length_c   1.000
_cell.angle_alpha   90.00
_cell.angle_beta   90.00
_cell.angle_gamma   90.00
#
_symmetry.space_group_name_H-M   'P 1'
#
loop_
_entity.id
_entity.type
_entity.pdbx_description
1 polymer ?
#
loop_
_entity_poly.entity_id
_entity_poly.type
_entity_poly.pdbx_seq_one_letter_code
_entity_poly.pdbx_strand_id
1 'polypeptide(L)'
;MENGKIVIYRTADGETSIDVKLENDTVWLTQAQMAELFQKDQSVIARHIRNVFKEGELEEMSNMQILHNTFSKYKPTGVYSLDVIISVGYRVKSKRGTQFRIWANKILKEYLVKGYAVNKQLTQQKYDELKLLVQVLGRTVKSQEVLSSDESRTLLDVVVDYTYALDTLDKYDYQQLDIHSTTNEQRFKATYENAMLAIQGLKSKFGGSNLFGNEKDGSFKSSIGQI
;
A
#
# COMPACT_ATOMS: atom_id res chain seq x y z
N MET A 1 -19.67 10.78 10.81
CA MET A 1 -18.99 10.17 11.97
C MET A 1 -18.22 8.97 11.43
N GLU A 2 -16.91 9.13 11.24
CA GLU A 2 -16.05 8.07 10.72
C GLU A 2 -15.99 6.93 11.74
N ASN A 3 -16.64 5.82 11.43
CA ASN A 3 -16.46 4.57 12.16
C ASN A 3 -15.10 3.98 11.78
N GLY A 4 -14.04 4.49 12.40
CA GLY A 4 -12.67 3.98 12.29
C GLY A 4 -12.59 2.59 12.93
N LYS A 5 -13.01 1.56 12.19
CA LYS A 5 -12.75 0.16 12.53
C LYS A 5 -11.28 -0.11 12.27
N ILE A 6 -10.50 -0.31 13.32
CA ILE A 6 -9.12 -0.76 13.19
C ILE A 6 -9.02 -2.21 13.63
N VAL A 7 -8.45 -3.03 12.75
CA VAL A 7 -8.02 -4.40 13.07
C VAL A 7 -6.64 -4.30 13.70
N ILE A 8 -6.57 -4.37 15.03
CA ILE A 8 -5.31 -4.25 15.77
C ILE A 8 -4.42 -5.47 15.54
N TYR A 9 -5.03 -6.62 15.33
CA TYR A 9 -4.32 -7.88 15.27
C TYR A 9 -5.04 -8.84 14.33
N ARG A 10 -4.34 -9.22 13.26
CA ARG A 10 -4.70 -10.36 12.41
C ARG A 10 -3.64 -11.43 12.63
N THR A 11 -4.09 -12.61 13.03
CA THR A 11 -3.20 -13.77 13.23
C THR A 11 -2.60 -14.20 11.89
N ALA A 12 -1.46 -14.90 11.92
CA ALA A 12 -0.88 -15.52 10.72
C ALA A 12 -1.90 -16.41 9.98
N ASP A 13 -2.83 -17.00 10.73
CA ASP A 13 -3.89 -17.88 10.22
C ASP A 13 -5.18 -17.13 9.79
N GLY A 14 -5.22 -15.79 9.91
CA GLY A 14 -6.38 -14.97 9.54
C GLY A 14 -7.65 -15.10 10.40
N GLU A 15 -7.71 -16.05 11.34
CA GLU A 15 -8.95 -16.44 12.05
C GLU A 15 -9.47 -15.46 13.11
N THR A 16 -8.62 -14.63 13.72
CA THR A 16 -9.09 -13.69 14.76
C THR A 16 -8.87 -12.26 14.29
N SER A 17 -9.97 -11.57 13.98
CA SER A 17 -10.04 -10.15 13.70
C SER A 17 -10.93 -9.53 14.77
N ILE A 18 -10.36 -8.72 15.66
CA ILE A 18 -11.15 -7.95 16.61
C ILE A 18 -11.34 -6.56 16.04
N ASP A 19 -12.60 -6.20 15.86
CA ASP A 19 -13.02 -4.84 15.52
C ASP A 19 -12.78 -3.95 16.75
N VAL A 20 -11.81 -3.03 16.64
CA VAL A 20 -11.53 -2.09 17.72
C VAL A 20 -11.86 -0.68 17.30
N LYS A 21 -12.51 0.04 18.21
CA LYS A 21 -12.75 1.48 18.08
C LYS A 21 -11.49 2.21 18.51
N LEU A 22 -10.98 3.09 17.64
CA LEU A 22 -10.06 4.14 18.04
C LEU A 22 -10.84 5.29 18.66
N GLU A 23 -10.37 5.77 19.81
CA GLU A 23 -10.82 7.02 20.40
C GLU A 23 -9.58 7.77 20.91
N ASN A 24 -9.38 9.01 20.44
CA ASN A 24 -8.20 9.84 20.74
C ASN A 24 -6.85 9.16 20.42
N ASP A 25 -6.72 8.57 19.23
CA ASP A 25 -5.52 7.85 18.76
C ASP A 25 -5.07 6.66 19.62
N THR A 26 -5.91 6.24 20.56
CA THR A 26 -5.65 5.09 21.40
C THR A 26 -6.79 4.09 21.32
N VAL A 27 -6.47 2.89 21.77
CA VAL A 27 -7.30 1.70 21.66
C VAL A 27 -7.94 1.45 23.02
N TRP A 28 -9.25 1.24 23.01
CA TRP A 28 -9.98 0.87 24.22
C TRP A 28 -10.71 -0.46 24.03
N LEU A 29 -10.53 -1.38 24.98
CA LEU A 29 -11.21 -2.68 24.97
C LEU A 29 -11.96 -2.95 26.27
N THR A 30 -13.11 -3.59 26.16
CA THR A 30 -13.79 -4.20 27.30
C THR A 30 -13.08 -5.48 27.76
N GLN A 31 -13.37 -5.93 28.98
CA GLN A 31 -12.86 -7.23 29.47
C GLN A 31 -13.30 -8.41 28.58
N ALA A 32 -14.50 -8.34 27.99
CA ALA A 32 -15.01 -9.37 27.10
C ALA A 32 -14.21 -9.43 25.78
N GLN A 33 -13.89 -8.28 25.20
CA GLN A 33 -13.05 -8.24 24.00
C GLN A 33 -11.61 -8.71 24.28
N MET A 34 -11.04 -8.37 25.43
CA MET A 34 -9.74 -8.90 25.84
C MET A 34 -9.76 -10.42 26.08
N ALA A 35 -10.87 -10.95 26.62
CA ALA A 35 -11.07 -12.38 26.81
C ALA A 35 -11.06 -13.12 25.46
N GLU A 36 -11.73 -12.58 24.45
CA GLU A 36 -11.71 -13.08 23.08
C GLU A 36 -10.30 -12.98 22.45
N LEU A 37 -9.65 -11.81 22.56
CA LEU A 37 -8.32 -11.54 22.00
C LEU A 37 -7.28 -12.55 22.49
N PHE A 38 -7.26 -12.78 23.80
CA PHE A 38 -6.26 -13.64 24.42
C PHE A 38 -6.74 -15.08 24.58
N GLN A 39 -7.94 -15.43 24.11
CA GLN A 39 -8.59 -16.74 24.28
C GLN A 39 -8.51 -17.23 25.73
N LYS A 40 -9.06 -16.41 26.63
CA LYS A 40 -9.12 -16.68 28.07
C LYS A 40 -10.45 -16.29 28.67
N ASP A 41 -10.76 -16.89 29.80
CA ASP A 41 -11.96 -16.52 30.55
C ASP A 41 -11.88 -15.07 31.01
N GLN A 42 -13.02 -14.39 30.96
CA GLN A 42 -13.17 -13.00 31.40
C GLN A 42 -12.74 -12.83 32.87
N SER A 43 -12.95 -13.85 33.72
CA SER A 43 -12.52 -13.84 35.12
C SER A 43 -10.99 -13.77 35.27
N VAL A 44 -10.25 -14.42 34.36
CA VAL A 44 -8.78 -14.39 34.34
C VAL A 44 -8.29 -13.01 33.92
N ILE A 45 -8.91 -12.41 32.89
CA ILE A 45 -8.63 -11.05 32.45
C ILE A 45 -8.90 -10.05 33.59
N ALA A 46 -10.07 -10.14 34.23
CA ALA A 46 -10.43 -9.28 35.36
C ALA A 46 -9.43 -9.38 36.52
N ARG A 47 -8.92 -10.59 36.80
CA ARG A 47 -7.87 -10.81 37.81
C ARG A 47 -6.57 -10.10 37.41
N HIS A 48 -6.14 -10.21 36.14
CA HIS A 48 -4.93 -9.54 35.69
C HIS A 48 -5.06 -8.03 35.76
N ILE A 49 -6.17 -7.45 35.30
CA ILE A 49 -6.44 -6.01 35.40
C ILE A 49 -6.37 -5.53 36.85
N ARG A 50 -7.01 -6.24 37.77
CA ARG A 50 -6.97 -5.90 39.20
C ARG A 50 -5.54 -5.90 39.74
N ASN A 51 -4.73 -6.87 39.32
CA ASN A 51 -3.33 -6.95 39.74
C ASN A 51 -2.50 -5.79 39.15
N VAL A 52 -2.72 -5.39 37.90
CA VAL A 52 -2.04 -4.24 37.28
C VAL A 52 -2.22 -2.97 38.12
N PHE A 53 -3.45 -2.67 38.52
CA PHE A 53 -3.73 -1.50 39.36
C PHE A 53 -3.23 -1.67 40.80
N LYS A 54 -3.38 -2.88 41.38
CA LYS A 54 -2.91 -3.16 42.74
C LYS A 54 -1.39 -3.07 42.88
N GLU A 55 -0.65 -3.50 41.86
CA GLU A 55 0.81 -3.44 41.82
C GLU A 55 1.33 -2.02 41.49
N GLY A 56 0.44 -1.09 41.13
CA GLY A 56 0.82 0.28 40.78
C GLY A 56 1.53 0.39 39.42
N GLU A 57 1.36 -0.61 38.53
CA GLU A 57 1.94 -0.56 37.19
C GLU A 57 1.28 0.54 36.34
N LEU A 58 -0.03 0.75 36.53
CA LEU A 58 -0.82 1.78 35.87
C LEU A 58 -1.79 2.43 36.86
N GLU A 59 -2.15 3.69 36.59
CA GLU A 59 -3.18 4.41 37.37
C GLU A 59 -4.58 4.14 36.81
N GLU A 60 -5.54 3.79 37.69
CA GLU A 60 -6.90 3.41 37.27
C GLU A 60 -7.66 4.57 36.61
N MET A 61 -7.53 5.81 37.11
CA MET A 61 -8.28 6.97 36.62
C MET A 61 -7.99 7.32 35.15
N SER A 62 -6.75 7.12 34.69
CA SER A 62 -6.35 7.42 33.31
C SER A 62 -6.56 6.24 32.35
N ASN A 63 -6.67 5.02 32.90
CA ASN A 63 -6.64 3.78 32.13
C ASN A 63 -7.95 2.99 32.14
N MET A 64 -8.95 3.42 32.89
CA MET A 64 -10.28 2.82 32.92
C MET A 64 -11.36 3.88 32.77
N GLN A 65 -12.32 3.62 31.87
CA GLN A 65 -13.53 4.41 31.73
C GLN A 65 -14.76 3.52 31.84
N ILE A 66 -15.85 4.09 32.35
CA ILE A 66 -17.13 3.39 32.46
C ILE A 66 -18.04 3.87 31.34
N LEU A 67 -18.39 2.95 30.44
CA LEU A 67 -19.41 3.22 29.44
C LEU A 67 -20.80 3.13 30.08
N HIS A 68 -21.49 4.27 30.13
CA HIS A 68 -22.89 4.36 30.50
C HIS A 68 -23.75 4.18 29.25
N ASN A 69 -24.19 2.94 28.99
CA ASN A 69 -25.12 2.68 27.90
C ASN A 69 -26.54 3.12 28.32
N THR A 70 -27.13 4.08 27.61
CA THR A 70 -28.49 4.59 27.83
C THR A 70 -29.57 3.50 27.75
N PHE A 71 -29.27 2.36 27.11
CA PHE A 71 -30.19 1.22 26.93
C PHE A 71 -30.05 0.10 27.97
N SER A 72 -28.93 -0.02 28.69
CA SER A 72 -28.72 -1.10 29.65
C SER A 72 -28.64 -0.56 31.07
N LYS A 73 -29.81 -0.41 31.68
CA LYS A 73 -30.04 0.09 33.05
C LYS A 73 -29.36 -0.72 34.17
N TYR A 74 -28.56 -1.75 33.88
CA TYR A 74 -28.18 -2.77 34.88
C TYR A 74 -26.71 -3.21 34.96
N LYS A 75 -25.77 -2.73 34.13
CA LYS A 75 -24.34 -2.97 34.42
C LYS A 75 -23.41 -1.96 33.73
N PRO A 76 -22.69 -1.10 34.47
CA PRO A 76 -21.61 -0.31 33.88
C PRO A 76 -20.57 -1.25 33.26
N THR A 77 -20.21 -1.02 32.00
CA THR A 77 -19.16 -1.81 31.33
C THR A 77 -17.88 -0.99 31.34
N GLY A 78 -16.86 -1.51 32.03
CA GLY A 78 -15.53 -0.93 32.01
C GLY A 78 -14.84 -1.15 30.67
N VAL A 79 -14.27 -0.09 30.10
CA VAL A 79 -13.30 -0.13 29.01
C VAL A 79 -11.93 0.26 29.53
N TYR A 80 -10.91 -0.33 28.94
CA TYR A 80 -9.53 -0.24 29.39
C TYR A 80 -8.64 0.21 28.24
N SER A 81 -7.66 1.04 28.55
CA SER A 81 -6.70 1.63 27.60
C SER A 81 -5.77 0.60 26.97
N LEU A 82 -5.05 1.01 25.93
CA LEU A 82 -4.02 0.23 25.28
C LEU A 82 -2.93 -0.24 26.26
N ASP A 83 -2.55 0.58 27.23
CA ASP A 83 -1.51 0.24 28.21
C ASP A 83 -1.95 -0.94 29.09
N VAL A 84 -3.22 -0.96 29.53
CA VAL A 84 -3.78 -2.09 30.26
C VAL A 84 -3.80 -3.34 29.39
N ILE A 85 -4.18 -3.20 28.12
CA ILE A 85 -4.22 -4.33 27.17
C ILE A 85 -2.82 -4.92 26.97
N ILE A 86 -1.80 -4.08 26.82
CA ILE A 86 -0.40 -4.50 26.70
C ILE A 86 0.04 -5.24 27.96
N SER A 87 -0.17 -4.65 29.14
CA SER A 87 0.21 -5.25 30.42
C SER A 87 -0.45 -6.62 30.63
N VAL A 88 -1.77 -6.71 30.41
CA VAL A 88 -2.51 -7.97 30.47
C VAL A 88 -1.97 -8.97 29.45
N GLY A 89 -1.71 -8.54 28.22
CA GLY A 89 -1.16 -9.39 27.15
C GLY A 89 0.17 -10.05 27.51
N TYR A 90 1.04 -9.36 28.26
CA TYR A 90 2.27 -9.94 28.77
C TYR A 90 2.07 -10.95 29.91
N ARG A 91 1.06 -10.73 30.76
CA ARG A 91 0.74 -11.56 31.94
C ARG A 91 -0.09 -12.80 31.61
N VAL A 92 -0.83 -12.82 30.51
CA VAL A 92 -1.69 -13.94 30.14
C VAL A 92 -0.90 -15.15 29.62
N LYS A 93 -1.21 -16.33 30.17
CA LYS A 93 -0.67 -17.62 29.70
C LYS A 93 -1.63 -18.29 28.71
N SER A 94 -1.55 -17.91 27.43
CA SER A 94 -2.29 -18.55 26.32
C SER A 94 -1.44 -18.61 25.05
N LYS A 95 -1.85 -19.40 24.05
CA LYS A 95 -1.21 -19.38 22.72
C LYS A 95 -1.25 -17.96 22.13
N ARG A 96 -2.40 -17.29 22.23
CA ARG A 96 -2.58 -15.90 21.79
C ARG A 96 -1.69 -14.91 22.56
N GLY A 97 -1.57 -15.05 23.88
CA GLY A 97 -0.64 -14.23 24.68
C GLY A 97 0.83 -14.45 24.30
N THR A 98 1.22 -15.69 23.94
CA THR A 98 2.56 -15.95 23.39
C THR A 98 2.76 -15.29 22.03
N GLN A 99 1.80 -15.39 21.12
CA GLN A 99 1.87 -14.72 19.81
C GLN A 99 1.92 -13.20 19.96
N PHE A 100 1.13 -12.63 20.87
CA PHE A 100 1.13 -11.21 21.21
C PHE A 100 2.52 -10.74 21.67
N ARG A 101 3.16 -11.49 22.58
CA ARG A 101 4.52 -11.17 23.07
C ARG A 101 5.58 -11.27 21.98
N ILE A 102 5.49 -12.28 21.11
CA ILE A 102 6.41 -12.40 19.96
C ILE A 102 6.26 -11.19 19.03
N TRP A 103 5.02 -10.79 18.75
CA TRP A 103 4.72 -9.62 17.93
C TRP A 103 5.22 -8.32 18.60
N ALA A 104 4.89 -8.09 19.87
CA ALA A 104 5.31 -6.89 20.60
C ALA A 104 6.84 -6.77 20.68
N ASN A 105 7.54 -7.88 20.96
CA ASN A 105 9.01 -7.91 20.95
C ASN A 105 9.60 -7.61 19.57
N LYS A 106 8.96 -8.07 18.49
CA LYS A 106 9.39 -7.73 17.12
C LYS A 106 9.29 -6.23 16.88
N ILE A 107 8.16 -5.61 17.23
CA ILE A 107 7.95 -4.17 17.08
C ILE A 107 8.97 -3.37 17.90
N LEU A 108 9.18 -3.75 19.17
CA LEU A 108 10.17 -3.10 20.03
C LEU A 108 11.59 -3.24 19.45
N LYS A 109 11.96 -4.43 18.96
CA LYS A 109 13.26 -4.66 18.33
C LYS A 109 13.43 -3.83 17.05
N GLU A 110 12.41 -3.76 16.20
CA GLU A 110 12.44 -2.92 15.00
C GLU A 110 12.63 -1.45 15.36
N TYR A 111 11.90 -0.96 16.37
CA TYR A 111 12.04 0.41 16.84
C TYR A 111 13.44 0.69 17.41
N LEU A 112 13.99 -0.20 18.24
CA LEU A 112 15.32 -0.04 18.82
C LEU A 112 16.44 -0.09 17.78
N VAL A 113 16.28 -0.88 16.70
CA VAL A 113 17.30 -1.03 15.66
C VAL A 113 17.20 0.06 14.58
N LYS A 114 15.97 0.40 14.16
CA LYS A 114 15.72 1.31 13.02
C LYS A 114 15.33 2.72 13.44
N GLY A 115 14.99 2.93 14.71
CA GLY A 115 14.44 4.20 15.23
C GLY A 115 12.95 4.41 14.95
N TYR A 116 12.28 3.48 14.26
CA TYR A 116 10.87 3.57 13.91
C TYR A 116 10.23 2.18 13.73
N ALA A 117 8.91 2.12 13.90
CA ALA A 117 8.09 0.94 13.59
C ALA A 117 7.07 1.31 12.51
N VAL A 118 7.00 0.52 11.43
CA VAL A 118 6.08 0.77 10.30
C VAL A 118 5.01 -0.30 10.25
N ASN A 119 3.75 0.13 10.29
CA ASN A 119 2.62 -0.72 9.94
C ASN A 119 2.54 -0.84 8.41
N LYS A 120 3.24 -1.83 7.85
CA LYS A 120 3.37 -2.04 6.40
C LYS A 120 2.02 -2.08 5.67
N GLN A 121 0.99 -2.69 6.27
CA GLN A 121 -0.32 -2.82 5.63
C GLN A 121 -1.03 -1.47 5.51
N LEU A 122 -1.03 -0.67 6.59
CA LEU A 122 -1.60 0.68 6.56
C LEU A 122 -0.82 1.60 5.63
N THR A 123 0.51 1.50 5.64
CA THR A 123 1.37 2.28 4.72
C THR A 123 1.08 1.94 3.27
N GLN A 124 0.93 0.65 2.93
CA GLN A 124 0.59 0.24 1.56
C GLN A 124 -0.78 0.78 1.15
N GLN A 125 -1.81 0.66 2.00
CA GLN A 125 -3.14 1.18 1.71
C GLN A 125 -3.13 2.69 1.43
N LYS A 126 -2.44 3.47 2.28
CA LYS A 126 -2.31 4.92 2.08
C LYS A 126 -1.54 5.26 0.81
N TYR A 127 -0.53 4.46 0.47
CA TYR A 127 0.23 4.62 -0.76
C TYR A 127 -0.63 4.35 -2.00
N ASP A 128 -1.42 3.27 -1.98
CA ASP A 128 -2.33 2.91 -3.07
C ASP A 128 -3.43 3.98 -3.25
N GLU A 129 -3.97 4.52 -2.16
CA GLU A 129 -4.92 5.63 -2.18
C GLU A 129 -4.31 6.90 -2.78
N LEU A 130 -3.11 7.27 -2.35
CA LEU A 130 -2.39 8.43 -2.89
C LEU A 130 -2.13 8.26 -4.40
N LYS A 131 -1.71 7.06 -4.81
CA LYS A 131 -1.48 6.74 -6.21
C LYS A 131 -2.75 6.88 -7.04
N LEU A 132 -3.88 6.38 -6.54
CA LEU A 132 -5.18 6.54 -7.21
C LEU A 132 -5.57 8.03 -7.32
N LEU A 133 -5.38 8.80 -6.26
CA LEU A 133 -5.66 10.24 -6.25
C LEU A 133 -4.82 10.98 -7.30
N VAL A 134 -3.52 10.74 -7.34
CA VAL A 134 -2.61 11.35 -8.34
C VAL A 134 -3.04 10.98 -9.76
N GLN A 135 -3.41 9.71 -10.00
CA GLN A 135 -3.88 9.26 -11.31
C GLN A 135 -5.20 9.92 -11.73
N VAL A 136 -6.17 10.01 -10.82
CA VAL A 136 -7.46 10.66 -11.09
C VAL A 136 -7.25 12.14 -11.38
N LEU A 137 -6.46 12.83 -10.56
CA LEU A 137 -6.18 14.26 -10.74
C LEU A 137 -5.45 14.52 -12.06
N GLY A 138 -4.47 13.67 -12.42
CA GLY A 138 -3.83 13.68 -13.72
C GLY A 138 -4.81 13.54 -14.90
N ARG A 139 -5.76 12.61 -14.82
CA ARG A 139 -6.79 12.40 -15.86
C ARG A 139 -7.77 13.58 -15.94
N THR A 140 -8.25 14.07 -14.79
CA THR A 140 -9.23 15.16 -14.73
C THR A 140 -8.64 16.47 -15.26
N VAL A 141 -7.40 16.81 -14.88
CA VAL A 141 -6.72 18.02 -15.36
C VAL A 141 -6.39 17.92 -16.86
N LYS A 142 -6.05 16.73 -17.37
CA LYS A 142 -5.88 16.51 -18.82
C LYS A 142 -7.20 16.65 -19.59
N SER A 143 -8.33 16.27 -18.97
CA SER A 143 -9.66 16.39 -19.59
C SER A 143 -10.26 17.79 -19.52
N GLN A 144 -9.84 18.63 -18.57
CA GLN A 144 -10.28 20.02 -18.48
C GLN A 144 -9.32 20.92 -19.26
N GLU A 145 -9.70 21.26 -20.49
CA GLU A 145 -8.88 22.13 -21.36
C GLU A 145 -8.67 23.56 -20.80
N VAL A 146 -9.47 24.01 -19.82
CA VAL A 146 -9.76 25.44 -19.64
C VAL A 146 -9.15 26.09 -18.37
N LEU A 147 -8.60 25.37 -17.39
CA LEU A 147 -8.32 25.97 -16.06
C LEU A 147 -6.92 25.78 -15.49
N SER A 148 -5.93 25.36 -16.27
CA SER A 148 -4.56 25.19 -15.76
C SER A 148 -3.56 25.85 -16.70
N SER A 149 -2.69 26.71 -16.15
CA SER A 149 -1.54 27.23 -16.90
C SER A 149 -0.72 26.07 -17.47
N ASP A 150 -0.11 26.23 -18.65
CA ASP A 150 0.71 25.18 -19.28
C ASP A 150 1.83 24.67 -18.35
N GLU A 151 2.34 25.55 -17.48
CA GLU A 151 3.31 25.19 -16.43
C GLU A 151 2.72 24.22 -15.40
N SER A 152 1.47 24.43 -14.97
CA SER A 152 0.78 23.53 -14.03
C SER A 152 0.53 22.15 -14.63
N ARG A 153 0.25 22.06 -15.95
CA ARG A 153 0.11 20.77 -16.65
C ARG A 153 1.44 20.02 -16.73
N THR A 154 2.51 20.73 -17.07
CA THR A 154 3.85 20.14 -17.17
C THR A 154 4.34 19.64 -15.81
N LEU A 155 4.14 20.42 -14.74
CA LEU A 155 4.46 19.98 -13.38
C LEU A 155 3.64 18.76 -12.97
N LEU A 156 2.36 18.70 -13.35
CA LEU A 156 1.51 17.55 -13.06
C LEU A 156 1.95 16.30 -13.81
N ASP A 157 2.36 16.42 -15.08
CA ASP A 157 2.93 15.32 -15.85
C ASP A 157 4.17 14.75 -15.18
N VAL A 158 5.08 15.62 -14.72
CA VAL A 158 6.27 15.19 -13.96
C VAL A 158 5.88 14.43 -12.69
N VAL A 159 4.87 14.88 -11.94
CA VAL A 159 4.39 14.19 -10.72
C VAL A 159 3.77 12.82 -11.05
N VAL A 160 2.98 12.73 -12.12
CA VAL A 160 2.36 11.48 -12.57
C VAL A 160 3.44 10.48 -13.01
N ASP A 161 4.39 10.92 -13.82
CA ASP A 161 5.47 10.08 -14.33
C ASP A 161 6.39 9.61 -13.20
N TYR A 162 6.72 10.49 -12.25
CA TYR A 162 7.50 10.13 -11.07
C TYR A 162 6.77 9.10 -10.20
N THR A 163 5.46 9.26 -10.01
CA THR A 163 4.64 8.29 -9.25
C THR A 163 4.64 6.92 -9.93
N TYR A 164 4.57 6.88 -11.27
CA TYR A 164 4.66 5.65 -12.04
C TYR A 164 6.05 4.98 -11.91
N ALA A 165 7.12 5.76 -12.04
CA ALA A 165 8.49 5.26 -11.89
C ALA A 165 8.75 4.71 -10.48
N LEU A 166 8.28 5.42 -9.44
CA LEU A 166 8.43 5.01 -8.05
C LEU A 166 7.66 3.72 -7.75
N ASP A 167 6.42 3.60 -8.24
CA ASP A 167 5.65 2.35 -8.16
C ASP A 167 6.35 1.17 -8.85
N THR A 168 6.98 1.44 -10.00
CA THR A 168 7.72 0.42 -10.73
C THR A 168 8.95 -0.05 -9.95
N LEU A 169 9.67 0.88 -9.32
CA LEU A 169 10.83 0.58 -8.49
C LEU A 169 10.44 -0.21 -7.24
N ASP A 170 9.34 0.17 -6.57
CA ASP A 170 8.85 -0.53 -5.38
C ASP A 170 8.43 -1.97 -5.71
N LYS A 171 7.74 -2.18 -6.84
CA LYS A 171 7.41 -3.53 -7.34
C LYS A 171 8.65 -4.36 -7.64
N TYR A 172 9.71 -3.75 -8.17
CA TYR A 172 10.97 -4.43 -8.39
C TYR A 172 11.60 -4.88 -7.06
N ASP A 173 11.69 -3.99 -6.07
CA ASP A 173 12.26 -4.28 -4.75
C ASP A 173 11.52 -5.40 -4.01
N TYR A 174 10.19 -5.48 -4.17
CA TYR A 174 9.35 -6.52 -3.59
C TYR A 174 9.16 -7.76 -4.47
N GLN A 175 9.83 -7.84 -5.62
CA GLN A 175 9.71 -8.97 -6.57
C GLN A 175 8.27 -9.20 -7.07
N GLN A 176 7.49 -8.12 -7.21
CA GLN A 176 6.10 -8.10 -7.69
C GLN A 176 6.00 -7.45 -9.08
N LEU A 177 7.12 -7.30 -9.79
CA LEU A 177 7.15 -6.67 -11.10
C LEU A 177 6.62 -7.63 -12.16
N ASP A 178 5.36 -7.44 -12.54
CA ASP A 178 4.73 -8.15 -13.65
C ASP A 178 4.85 -7.38 -14.96
N ILE A 179 5.35 -8.03 -16.01
CA ILE A 179 5.42 -7.46 -17.36
C ILE A 179 4.04 -7.66 -18.02
N HIS A 180 3.15 -6.69 -17.86
CA HIS A 180 1.81 -6.75 -18.45
C HIS A 180 1.79 -6.54 -19.97
N SER A 181 2.84 -5.91 -20.52
CA SER A 181 2.95 -5.65 -21.96
C SER A 181 4.41 -5.42 -22.35
N THR A 182 4.95 -6.26 -23.23
CA THR A 182 6.14 -5.91 -24.00
C THR A 182 5.67 -5.18 -25.25
N THR A 183 6.29 -4.05 -25.61
CA THR A 183 6.05 -3.40 -26.89
C THR A 183 6.58 -4.30 -28.02
N ASN A 184 5.76 -5.25 -28.48
CA ASN A 184 6.14 -6.23 -29.50
C ASN A 184 5.70 -5.83 -30.92
N GLU A 185 5.24 -4.60 -31.12
CA GLU A 185 5.00 -4.11 -32.46
C GLU A 185 6.24 -3.40 -32.98
N GLN A 186 7.03 -4.13 -33.77
CA GLN A 186 7.86 -3.51 -34.80
C GLN A 186 6.91 -2.69 -35.70
N ARG A 187 6.71 -1.41 -35.36
CA ARG A 187 5.83 -0.48 -36.11
C ARG A 187 6.23 -0.36 -37.58
N PHE A 188 7.46 -0.76 -37.91
CA PHE A 188 7.97 -0.76 -39.26
C PHE A 188 9.04 -1.86 -39.41
N LYS A 189 8.90 -2.67 -40.46
CA LYS A 189 9.94 -3.58 -40.95
C LYS A 189 10.29 -3.15 -42.37
N ALA A 190 11.52 -2.67 -42.57
CA ALA A 190 11.99 -2.32 -43.90
C ALA A 190 12.12 -3.60 -44.72
N THR A 191 11.30 -3.77 -45.75
CA THR A 191 11.46 -4.86 -46.72
C THR A 191 12.12 -4.31 -47.98
N TYR A 192 12.85 -5.18 -48.69
CA TYR A 192 13.48 -4.83 -49.96
C TYR A 192 12.45 -4.26 -50.95
N GLU A 193 11.26 -4.86 -51.02
CA GLU A 193 10.18 -4.42 -51.90
C GLU A 193 9.67 -3.01 -51.55
N ASN A 194 9.41 -2.73 -50.27
CA ASN A 194 8.95 -1.41 -49.83
C ASN A 194 10.02 -0.33 -50.06
N ALA A 195 11.29 -0.66 -49.85
CA ALA A 195 12.39 0.24 -50.10
C ALA A 195 12.55 0.55 -51.60
N MET A 196 12.40 -0.45 -52.47
CA MET A 196 12.45 -0.26 -53.93
C MET A 196 11.27 0.57 -54.44
N LEU A 197 10.06 0.36 -53.91
CA LEU A 197 8.90 1.19 -54.24
C LEU A 197 9.11 2.66 -53.86
N ALA A 198 9.69 2.93 -52.67
CA ALA A 198 10.01 4.29 -52.25
C ALA A 198 11.09 4.93 -53.16
N ILE A 199 12.12 4.18 -53.53
CA ILE A 199 13.18 4.65 -54.46
C ILE A 199 12.58 4.97 -55.84
N GLN A 200 11.67 4.14 -56.35
CA GLN A 200 10.95 4.41 -57.61
C GLN A 200 10.06 5.64 -57.52
N GLY A 201 9.36 5.85 -56.39
CA GLY A 201 8.57 7.05 -56.14
C GLY A 201 9.42 8.33 -56.05
N LEU A 202 10.62 8.24 -55.50
CA LEU A 202 11.59 9.35 -55.50
C LEU A 202 12.14 9.61 -56.92
N LYS A 203 12.39 8.55 -57.70
CA LYS A 203 12.83 8.65 -59.09
C LYS A 203 11.80 9.36 -59.97
N SER A 204 10.51 9.06 -59.82
CA SER A 204 9.44 9.74 -60.55
C SER A 204 9.22 11.18 -60.11
N LYS A 205 9.36 11.48 -58.81
CA LYS A 205 9.14 12.81 -58.24
C LYS A 205 10.27 13.79 -58.50
N PHE A 206 11.52 13.32 -58.50
CA PHE A 206 12.70 14.18 -58.61
C PHE A 206 13.42 14.08 -59.97
N GLY A 207 12.91 13.28 -60.91
CA GLY A 207 13.37 13.26 -62.30
C GLY A 207 14.88 13.02 -62.47
N GLY A 208 15.47 12.17 -61.62
CA GLY A 208 16.91 11.94 -61.61
C GLY A 208 17.38 11.18 -62.85
N SER A 209 18.58 11.56 -63.33
CA SER A 209 19.31 10.94 -64.45
C SER A 209 19.26 9.40 -64.47
N ASN A 210 19.63 8.77 -65.59
CA ASN A 210 19.73 7.32 -65.76
C ASN A 210 20.59 6.60 -64.69
N LEU A 211 21.29 7.33 -63.81
CA LEU A 211 22.12 6.83 -62.72
C LEU A 211 21.38 6.73 -61.37
N PHE A 212 20.23 7.40 -61.20
CA PHE A 212 19.53 7.46 -59.91
C PHE A 212 18.56 6.27 -59.70
N GLY A 213 18.61 5.69 -58.49
CA GLY A 213 17.72 4.63 -58.05
C GLY A 213 17.97 3.27 -58.73
N ASN A 214 19.13 3.08 -59.37
CA ASN A 214 19.54 1.80 -59.90
C ASN A 214 20.34 1.04 -58.84
N GLU A 215 20.00 -0.22 -58.64
CA GLU A 215 20.77 -1.09 -57.77
C GLU A 215 22.15 -1.35 -58.40
N LYS A 216 23.22 -1.19 -57.61
CA LYS A 216 24.59 -1.45 -58.07
C LYS A 216 24.84 -2.95 -58.26
N ASP A 217 24.30 -3.75 -57.33
CA ASP A 217 24.40 -5.20 -57.21
C ASP A 217 23.43 -5.68 -56.10
N GLY A 218 23.39 -6.98 -55.77
CA GLY A 218 22.54 -7.52 -54.70
C GLY A 218 22.91 -7.12 -53.25
N SER A 219 23.85 -6.18 -53.07
CA SER A 219 24.25 -5.71 -51.73
C SER A 219 23.14 -4.91 -51.03
N PHE A 220 22.26 -4.25 -51.78
CA PHE A 220 21.16 -3.48 -51.21
C PHE A 220 20.12 -4.40 -50.56
N LYS A 221 19.73 -5.48 -51.25
CA LYS A 221 18.89 -6.54 -50.66
C LYS A 221 19.49 -7.14 -49.39
N SER A 222 20.81 -7.33 -49.36
CA SER A 222 21.52 -7.85 -48.18
C SER A 222 21.52 -6.86 -47.02
N SER A 223 21.71 -5.57 -47.31
CA SER A 223 21.73 -4.50 -46.31
C SER A 223 20.36 -4.28 -45.67
N ILE A 224 19.28 -4.39 -46.45
CA ILE A 224 17.90 -4.31 -45.92
C ILE A 224 17.53 -5.57 -45.12
N GLY A 225 18.04 -6.75 -45.50
CA GLY A 225 17.77 -8.00 -44.78
C GLY A 225 18.42 -8.11 -43.39
N GLN A 226 19.36 -7.21 -43.06
CA GLN A 226 20.08 -7.19 -41.78
C GLN A 226 19.50 -6.22 -40.73
N ILE A 227 18.49 -5.42 -41.10
CA ILE A 227 17.83 -4.40 -40.25
C ILE A 227 16.42 -4.86 -39.90
#